data_AF-A0A3C1M131-F1
#
_entry.id   AF-A0A3C1M131-F1
#
_cell.length_a   1.000
_cell.length_b   1.000
_cell.length_c   1.000
_cell.angle_alpha   90.00
_cell.angle_beta   90.00
_cell.angle_gamma   90.00
#
_symmetry.space_group_name_H-M   'P 1'
#
loop_
_entity.id
_entity.type
_entity.pdbx_description
1 polymer ?
#
loop_
_entity_poly.entity_id
_entity_poly.type
_entity_poly.pdbx_seq_one_letter_code
_entity_poly.pdbx_strand_id
1 'polypeptide(L)' 'MRLTWLDSNTWLWELAQRRVLVDPWLVGPLNFGGATWLFEARRRSPRPLPPNIDVILLSQGLPDHAHPP' A
#
# COMPACT_ATOMS: atom_id res chain seq x y z
N MET A 1 -7.09 13.30 -14.43
CA MET A 1 -6.93 12.27 -13.38
C MET A 1 -5.93 11.24 -13.89
N ARG A 2 -4.98 10.81 -13.06
CA ARG A 2 -4.06 9.69 -13.36
C ARG A 2 -4.11 8.69 -12.22
N LEU A 3 -4.25 7.41 -12.55
CA LEU A 3 -4.24 6.31 -11.59
C LEU A 3 -3.03 5.44 -11.90
N THR A 4 -2.17 5.21 -10.90
CA THR A 4 -1.00 4.34 -11.03
C THR A 4 -1.13 3.19 -10.04
N TRP A 5 -1.19 1.97 -10.56
CA TRP A 5 -1.08 0.77 -9.75
C TRP A 5 0.38 0.56 -9.34
N LEU A 6 0.66 0.39 -8.05
CA LEU A 6 2.01 0.24 -7.53
C LEU A 6 2.33 -1.22 -7.22
N ASP A 7 1.44 -1.89 -6.49
CA ASP A 7 1.43 -3.31 -6.17
C ASP A 7 0.15 -3.66 -5.40
N SER A 8 -0.17 -4.95 -5.25
CA SER A 8 -1.30 -5.43 -4.41
C SER A 8 -2.55 -4.52 -4.51
N ASN A 9 -3.04 -4.02 -3.37
CA ASN A 9 -4.11 -3.04 -3.28
C ASN A 9 -3.62 -1.58 -3.32
N THR A 10 -2.31 -1.35 -3.44
CA THR A 10 -1.71 -0.02 -3.41
C THR A 10 -1.83 0.73 -4.73
N TRP A 11 -2.50 1.88 -4.70
CA TRP A 11 -2.63 2.80 -5.82
C TRP A 11 -2.18 4.21 -5.46
N LEU A 12 -1.61 4.92 -6.44
CA LEU A 12 -1.46 6.37 -6.41
C LEU A 12 -2.53 7.00 -7.31
N TRP A 13 -3.39 7.81 -6.72
CA TRP A 13 -4.37 8.61 -7.45
C TRP A 13 -3.93 10.07 -7.48
N GLU A 14 -3.89 10.63 -8.70
CA GLU A 14 -3.60 12.03 -8.95
C GLU A 14 -4.84 12.70 -9.54
N LEU A 15 -5.55 13.44 -8.69
CA LEU A 15 -6.77 14.16 -9.03
C LEU A 15 -6.84 15.48 -8.26
N ALA A 16 -7.40 16.53 -8.88
CA ALA A 16 -7.61 17.83 -8.25
C ALA A 16 -6.37 18.37 -7.50
N GLN A 17 -5.18 18.25 -8.11
CA GLN A 17 -3.90 18.68 -7.55
C GLN A 17 -3.54 17.99 -6.21
N ARG A 18 -4.18 16.86 -5.89
CA ARG A 18 -3.88 16.01 -4.75
C ARG A 18 -3.31 14.67 -5.19
N ARG A 19 -2.40 14.14 -4.37
CA ARG A 19 -1.80 12.82 -4.46
C ARG A 19 -2.32 11.97 -3.31
N VAL A 20 -3.22 11.05 -3.63
CA VAL A 20 -3.83 10.12 -2.66
C VAL A 20 -3.15 8.77 -2.80
N LEU A 21 -2.58 8.27 -1.71
CA LEU A 21 -2.03 6.92 -1.63
C LEU A 21 -3.11 6.00 -1.03
N VAL A 22 -3.66 5.11 -1.84
CA VAL A 22 -4.73 4.21 -1.45
C VAL A 22 -4.14 2.88 -1.02
N ASP A 23 -4.58 2.36 0.12
CA ASP A 23 -4.27 1.03 0.64
C ASP A 23 -2.78 0.61 0.54
N PRO A 24 -1.87 1.38 1.17
CA PRO A 24 -0.44 1.19 0.98
C PRO A 24 0.13 -0.02 1.71
N TRP A 25 0.86 -0.87 0.98
CA TRP A 25 1.88 -1.74 1.57
C TRP A 25 3.13 -0.91 1.86
N LEU A 26 3.38 -0.59 3.13
CA LEU A 26 4.45 0.34 3.52
C LEU A 26 5.83 -0.31 3.50
N VAL A 27 6.06 -1.28 4.40
CA VAL A 27 7.38 -1.85 4.68
C VAL A 27 7.34 -3.38 4.79
N GLY A 28 8.50 -4.02 4.71
CA GLY A 28 8.65 -5.43 5.07
C GLY A 28 7.71 -6.41 4.33
N PRO A 29 7.58 -7.65 4.85
CA PRO A 29 6.63 -8.64 4.36
C PRO A 29 5.19 -8.33 4.78
N LEU A 30 4.23 -8.72 3.95
CA LEU A 30 2.80 -8.68 4.27
C LEU A 30 2.40 -10.04 4.86
N ASN A 31 1.82 -10.02 6.05
CA ASN A 31 1.25 -11.18 6.72
C ASN A 31 0.00 -10.75 7.51
N PHE A 32 -0.79 -11.73 7.92
CA PHE A 32 -2.02 -11.49 8.67
C PHE A 32 -1.86 -11.97 10.11
N GLY A 33 -1.98 -11.04 11.07
CA GLY A 33 -1.91 -11.34 12.50
C GLY A 33 -0.60 -11.97 12.97
N GLY A 34 0.53 -11.72 12.27
CA GLY A 34 1.81 -12.36 12.59
C GLY A 34 1.90 -13.85 12.19
N ALA A 35 0.88 -14.42 11.55
CA ALA A 35 0.82 -15.82 11.17
C ALA A 35 1.60 -16.10 9.87
N THR A 36 2.91 -15.86 9.89
CA THR A 36 3.80 -16.03 8.72
C THR A 36 3.86 -17.48 8.21
N TRP A 37 3.54 -18.46 9.06
CA TRP A 37 3.42 -19.88 8.68
C TRP A 37 2.24 -20.16 7.75
N LEU A 38 1.20 -19.32 7.80
CA LEU A 38 0.00 -19.48 6.97
C LEU A 38 0.12 -18.67 5.68
N PHE A 39 0.52 -17.40 5.80
CA PHE A 39 0.68 -16.51 4.67
C PHE A 39 1.78 -15.48 4.92
N GLU A 40 2.70 -15.39 3.97
CA GLU A 40 3.65 -14.29 3.89
C GLU A 40 3.86 -13.92 2.41
N ALA A 41 3.64 -12.65 2.08
CA ALA A 41 3.99 -12.10 0.79
C ALA A 41 5.20 -11.17 0.92
N ARG A 42 6.09 -11.22 -0.09
CA ARG A 42 7.25 -10.33 -0.20
C ARG A 42 7.29 -9.72 -1.59
N ARG A 43 7.68 -8.45 -1.67
CA ARG A 43 7.98 -7.82 -2.96
C ARG A 43 9.18 -8.51 -3.60
N ARG A 44 9.05 -8.94 -4.86
CA ARG A 44 10.15 -9.51 -5.64
C ARG A 44 11.30 -8.52 -5.83
N SER A 45 10.96 -7.24 -5.99
CA SER A 45 11.90 -6.14 -6.07
C SER A 45 11.47 -5.03 -5.12
N PRO A 46 12.39 -4.40 -4.37
CA PRO A 46 12.06 -3.25 -3.53
C PRO A 46 11.38 -2.15 -4.35
N ARG A 47 10.30 -1.60 -3.82
CA ARG A 47 9.61 -0.45 -4.41
C ARG A 47 9.54 0.66 -3.35
N PRO A 48 10.21 1.81 -3.57
CA PRO A 48 10.06 2.94 -2.68
C PRO A 48 8.64 3.53 -2.81
N LEU A 49 8.10 4.02 -1.69
CA LEU A 49 6.86 4.77 -1.72
C LEU A 49 7.05 6.08 -2.51
N PRO A 50 6.06 6.50 -3.31
CA PRO A 50 6.11 7.79 -3.98
C PRO A 50 6.17 8.93 -2.96
N PRO A 51 6.99 9.97 -3.20
CA PRO A 51 7.03 11.14 -2.33
C PRO A 51 5.79 12.02 -2.51
N ASN A 52 5.64 13.01 -1.62
CA ASN A 52 4.63 14.06 -1.67
C ASN A 52 3.20 13.51 -1.71
N ILE A 53 2.82 12.75 -0.68
CA ILE A 53 1.46 12.23 -0.51
C ILE A 53 0.69 13.17 0.38
N ASP A 54 -0.48 13.63 -0.09
CA ASP A 54 -1.35 14.54 0.65
C ASP A 54 -2.30 13.79 1.58
N VAL A 55 -2.75 12.60 1.15
CA VAL A 55 -3.75 11.79 1.86
C VAL A 55 -3.40 10.31 1.72
N ILE A 56 -3.53 9.56 2.82
CA ILE A 56 -3.63 8.10 2.78
C ILE A 56 -5.10 7.74 2.91
N LEU A 57 -5.60 6.92 1.97
CA LEU A 57 -6.96 6.39 2.00
C LEU A 57 -6.89 4.90 2.30
N LEU A 58 -7.50 4.50 3.41
CA LEU A 58 -7.66 3.09 3.78
C LEU A 58 -9.11 2.69 3.51
N SER A 59 -9.33 1.70 2.64
CA SER A 59 -10.67 1.19 2.33
C SER A 59 -11.18 0.26 3.43
N GLN A 60 -10.29 -0.45 4.14
CA GLN A 60 -10.59 -1.32 5.27
C GLN A 60 -9.36 -1.54 6.18
N GLY A 61 -9.57 -2.27 7.29
CA GLY A 61 -8.54 -2.52 8.31
C GLY A 61 -7.72 -3.81 8.15
N LEU A 62 -7.90 -4.57 7.07
CA LEU A 62 -7.10 -5.78 6.84
C LEU A 62 -5.65 -5.40 6.44
N PRO A 63 -4.61 -6.14 6.86
CA PRO A 63 -3.20 -5.82 6.61
C PRO A 63 -2.81 -5.56 5.14
N ASP A 64 -3.48 -6.19 4.18
CA ASP A 64 -3.24 -5.98 2.75
C ASP A 64 -3.83 -4.67 2.21
N HIS A 65 -4.55 -3.93 3.05
CA HIS A 65 -5.06 -2.58 2.79
C HIS A 65 -4.49 -1.55 3.79
N ALA A 66 -4.47 -1.89 5.07
CA ALA A 66 -3.94 -1.09 6.17
C ALA A 66 -2.65 -1.69 6.73
N HIS A 67 -1.60 -1.73 5.90
CA HIS A 67 -0.35 -2.39 6.28
C HIS A 67 0.34 -1.67 7.45
N PRO A 68 0.76 -2.40 8.50
CA PRO A 68 1.48 -1.81 9.62
C PRO A 68 2.82 -1.16 9.20
N PRO A 69 3.22 -0.03 9.83
CA PRO A 69 4.50 0.63 9.56
C PRO A 69 5.70 -0.10 10.16
#